data_AF-A0A5N5RJH4-F1
#
_entry.id   AF-A0A5N5RJH4-F1
#
_cell.length_a   1.000
_cell.length_b   1.000
_cell.length_c   1.000
_cell.angle_alpha   90.00
_cell.angle_beta   90.00
_cell.angle_gamma   90.00
#
_symmetry.space_group_name_H-M   'P 1'
#
loop_
_entity.id
_entity.type
_entity.pdbx_description
1 polymer ?
#
loop_
_entity_poly.entity_id
_entity_poly.type
_entity_poly.pdbx_seq_one_letter_code
_entity_poly.pdbx_strand_id
1 'polypeptide(L)'
;MNTTNAVPQTTTPPCDTPEQACDIADIAPSAQRALSAERARDGLMLMGLVRAALGTHGETNLSGGDGGTDAADLGTATANRWARIHALAAAQSLQAISWMGVNTDPALVASVPAAIASVWENEANLTLYRQITFDMARERILAQLSARGISSMPLKGVHTATYYPQPGMRSMSDNDILVGFIERGSDGTWQPVRDTDADERLRRIVIDVMSADGYDISEDTESDTGFIKKPFLSFEMHRMLEMRYRGAIHDYYANPWRRAQPDAADPHLMRWSLEDQYLFHITHMQKHYAIGGCGLRFVVDERVLLDRMGRPDESGESQSEQQSESSESQSKQGGQRQSGADWRYINDELSKLGLTDFERRVRHLAEALFGGARIGNDDAALFLYMLDSGTYGTAEHQQQMRMQRALGENADMPERYARIGRAEGGIDGSGDGDAAADDASTGSGRRMPIAARLRYIWRRLYPERSELVGFYPLFARHPWLIPISPLYRVFVSLRRRPDQLRDELQRLGGRKSSGQ
;
A
#
# COMPACT_ATOMS: atom_id res chain seq x y z
N MET A 1 -85.48 6.90 6.53
CA MET A 1 -85.63 6.94 8.00
C MET A 1 -84.55 6.07 8.60
N ASN A 2 -83.66 6.69 9.38
CA ASN A 2 -82.96 6.21 10.59
C ASN A 2 -82.38 4.77 10.63
N THR A 3 -81.03 4.66 10.62
CA THR A 3 -80.13 4.38 11.79
C THR A 3 -80.12 2.90 12.18
N THR A 4 -79.00 2.19 12.42
CA THR A 4 -77.81 2.54 13.22
C THR A 4 -76.69 1.49 13.01
N ASN A 5 -75.46 1.93 13.29
CA ASN A 5 -74.14 1.28 13.29
C ASN A 5 -73.98 -0.15 13.87
N ALA A 6 -73.03 -0.93 13.29
CA ALA A 6 -71.95 -1.62 14.01
C ALA A 6 -70.81 -2.10 13.07
N VAL A 7 -69.64 -1.47 13.22
CA VAL A 7 -68.21 -1.89 13.11
C VAL A 7 -67.77 -2.94 12.04
N PRO A 8 -66.68 -2.69 11.27
CA PRO A 8 -66.33 -3.46 10.07
C PRO A 8 -65.39 -4.64 10.35
N GLN A 9 -65.57 -5.75 9.62
CA GLN A 9 -64.55 -6.77 9.42
C GLN A 9 -64.53 -7.17 7.94
N THR A 10 -63.56 -6.63 7.20
CA THR A 10 -63.30 -6.94 5.80
C THR A 10 -62.52 -8.25 5.66
N THR A 11 -62.95 -9.00 4.66
CA THR A 11 -62.52 -10.30 4.14
C THR A 11 -61.05 -10.37 3.69
N THR A 12 -60.43 -11.54 3.88
CA THR A 12 -59.10 -12.03 3.40
C THR A 12 -59.03 -12.15 1.85
N PRO A 13 -57.85 -12.22 1.16
CA PRO A 13 -56.54 -12.77 1.59
C PRO A 13 -55.30 -11.86 1.33
N PRO A 14 -54.13 -12.12 1.96
CA PRO A 14 -52.90 -11.39 1.66
C PRO A 14 -51.98 -12.21 0.74
N CYS A 15 -51.58 -11.61 -0.38
CA CYS A 15 -50.34 -11.95 -1.07
C CYS A 15 -49.54 -10.67 -1.28
N ASP A 16 -48.23 -10.84 -1.35
CA ASP A 16 -47.21 -9.87 -1.76
C ASP A 16 -46.78 -8.83 -0.73
N THR A 17 -45.73 -9.18 0.02
CA THR A 17 -44.51 -8.37 0.14
C THR A 17 -43.49 -9.04 1.06
N PRO A 18 -42.24 -9.25 0.59
CA PRO A 18 -41.08 -9.31 1.45
C PRO A 18 -40.30 -8.01 1.27
N GLU A 19 -40.27 -7.14 2.28
CA GLU A 19 -39.33 -6.03 2.24
C GLU A 19 -38.66 -5.79 3.58
N GLN A 20 -37.35 -5.58 3.48
CA GLN A 20 -36.44 -4.97 4.45
C GLN A 20 -35.70 -5.90 5.43
N ALA A 21 -34.71 -6.59 4.86
CA ALA A 21 -33.34 -6.55 5.39
C ALA A 21 -32.36 -6.51 4.20
N CYS A 22 -31.64 -5.39 4.02
CA CYS A 22 -30.62 -5.25 2.98
C CYS A 22 -29.35 -5.96 3.44
N ASP A 23 -29.20 -7.24 3.07
CA ASP A 23 -27.94 -7.96 3.10
C ASP A 23 -26.97 -7.33 2.09
N ILE A 24 -25.69 -7.17 2.47
CA ILE A 24 -24.58 -6.73 1.60
C ILE A 24 -24.22 -7.87 0.61
N ALA A 25 -25.21 -8.38 -0.11
CA ALA A 25 -25.06 -9.47 -1.07
C ALA A 25 -25.78 -9.22 -2.40
N ASP A 26 -26.56 -8.14 -2.56
CA ASP A 26 -27.19 -7.78 -3.85
C ASP A 26 -27.18 -6.26 -4.04
N ILE A 27 -26.00 -5.64 -4.09
CA ILE A 27 -25.89 -4.29 -4.65
C ILE A 27 -25.98 -4.46 -6.17
N ALA A 28 -27.02 -3.88 -6.79
CA ALA A 28 -27.19 -3.91 -8.23
C ALA A 28 -25.87 -3.49 -8.92
N PRO A 29 -25.47 -4.12 -10.04
CA PRO A 29 -24.23 -3.79 -10.73
C PRO A 29 -24.06 -2.29 -11.03
N SER A 30 -25.16 -1.56 -11.22
CA SER A 30 -25.19 -0.10 -11.38
C SER A 30 -24.77 0.67 -10.13
N ALA A 31 -25.25 0.27 -8.95
CA ALA A 31 -24.90 0.91 -7.68
C ALA A 31 -23.45 0.60 -7.26
N GLN A 32 -22.94 -0.60 -7.59
CA GLN A 32 -21.53 -0.92 -7.37
C GLN A 32 -20.60 -0.16 -8.33
N ARG A 33 -21.02 0.05 -9.58
CA ARG A 33 -20.34 0.93 -10.56
C ARG A 33 -20.36 2.41 -10.12
N ALA A 34 -21.48 2.89 -9.57
CA ALA A 34 -21.58 4.26 -9.09
C ALA A 34 -20.65 4.50 -7.87
N LEU A 35 -20.56 3.53 -6.96
CA LEU A 35 -19.69 3.59 -5.79
C LEU A 35 -18.19 3.54 -6.17
N SER A 36 -17.82 2.73 -7.19
CA SER A 36 -16.44 2.72 -7.70
C SER A 36 -16.09 4.02 -8.42
N ALA A 37 -17.01 4.62 -9.17
CA ALA A 37 -16.81 5.90 -9.82
C ALA A 37 -16.65 7.07 -8.83
N GLU A 38 -17.45 7.14 -7.76
CA GLU A 38 -17.28 8.16 -6.71
C GLU A 38 -15.94 8.02 -6.00
N ARG A 39 -15.56 6.77 -5.67
CA ARG A 39 -14.29 6.46 -5.02
C ARG A 39 -13.09 6.78 -5.92
N ALA A 40 -13.20 6.50 -7.22
CA ALA A 40 -12.21 6.89 -8.22
C ALA A 40 -12.05 8.42 -8.26
N ARG A 41 -13.16 9.18 -8.29
CA ARG A 41 -13.12 10.65 -8.28
C ARG A 41 -12.47 11.22 -7.01
N ASP A 42 -12.76 10.65 -5.85
CA ASP A 42 -12.16 11.10 -4.58
C ASP A 42 -10.67 10.73 -4.52
N GLY A 43 -10.29 9.56 -5.03
CA GLY A 43 -8.89 9.16 -5.19
C GLY A 43 -8.13 10.08 -6.15
N LEU A 44 -8.73 10.43 -7.29
CA LEU A 44 -8.14 11.37 -8.25
C LEU A 44 -7.98 12.77 -7.66
N MET A 45 -8.96 13.25 -6.89
CA MET A 45 -8.84 14.51 -6.17
C MET A 45 -7.68 14.47 -5.17
N LEU A 46 -7.55 13.39 -4.38
CA LEU A 46 -6.40 13.17 -3.49
C LEU A 46 -5.08 13.23 -4.27
N MET A 47 -4.97 12.51 -5.38
CA MET A 47 -3.75 12.52 -6.21
C MET A 47 -3.49 13.88 -6.85
N GLY A 48 -4.53 14.65 -7.17
CA GLY A 48 -4.41 16.05 -7.61
C GLY A 48 -3.78 16.95 -6.55
N LEU A 49 -4.14 16.78 -5.27
CA LEU A 49 -3.49 17.50 -4.16
C LEU A 49 -2.01 17.10 -4.03
N VAL A 50 -1.70 15.81 -4.11
CA VAL A 50 -0.30 15.32 -4.09
C VAL A 50 0.49 15.90 -5.27
N ARG A 51 -0.10 15.91 -6.47
CA ARG A 51 0.49 16.49 -7.69
C ARG A 51 0.81 17.97 -7.51
N ALA A 52 -0.11 18.74 -6.94
CA ALA A 52 0.09 20.15 -6.63
C ALA A 52 1.26 20.34 -5.64
N ALA A 53 1.32 19.52 -4.59
CA ALA A 53 2.40 19.57 -3.60
C ALA A 53 3.79 19.29 -4.20
N LEU A 54 3.87 18.38 -5.18
CA LEU A 54 5.12 18.05 -5.87
C LEU A 54 5.56 19.13 -6.88
N GLY A 55 4.75 20.17 -7.12
CA GLY A 55 5.07 21.23 -8.09
C GLY A 55 5.00 20.79 -9.55
N THR A 56 4.36 19.65 -9.84
CA THR A 56 4.17 19.17 -11.20
C THR A 56 3.01 19.92 -11.87
N HIS A 57 3.32 20.73 -12.88
CA HIS A 57 2.33 21.50 -13.63
C HIS A 57 1.60 20.63 -14.66
N GLY A 58 0.27 20.54 -14.50
CA GLY A 58 -0.67 20.01 -15.47
C GLY A 58 -2.06 20.41 -15.00
N GLU A 59 -2.92 20.90 -15.90
CA GLU A 59 -4.25 21.42 -15.56
C GLU A 59 -5.00 20.41 -14.67
N THR A 60 -5.16 20.74 -13.39
CA THR A 60 -6.12 20.06 -12.52
C THR A 60 -7.40 20.88 -12.58
N ASN A 61 -8.45 20.36 -13.23
CA ASN A 61 -9.81 20.82 -12.97
C ASN A 61 -10.22 20.34 -11.56
N LEU A 62 -9.78 21.05 -10.52
CA LEU A 62 -10.23 20.83 -9.13
C LEU A 62 -11.63 21.41 -8.88
N SER A 63 -12.13 22.22 -9.81
CA SER A 63 -13.50 22.73 -9.82
C SER A 63 -14.43 21.75 -10.54
N GLY A 64 -14.76 20.64 -9.89
CA GLY A 64 -15.95 19.87 -10.27
C GLY A 64 -17.18 20.71 -9.94
N GLY A 65 -17.82 21.30 -10.95
CA GLY A 65 -19.06 22.03 -10.77
C GLY A 65 -20.19 21.07 -10.42
N ASP A 66 -20.78 21.21 -9.23
CA ASP A 66 -22.05 20.57 -8.90
C ASP A 66 -23.17 21.30 -9.66
N GLY A 67 -23.86 20.55 -10.52
CA GLY A 67 -25.07 21.00 -11.17
C GLY A 67 -26.20 21.18 -10.16
N GLY A 68 -26.65 22.42 -9.98
CA GLY A 68 -27.99 22.81 -9.53
C GLY A 68 -28.53 22.10 -8.29
N THR A 69 -27.95 22.35 -7.11
CA THR A 69 -28.55 22.01 -5.81
C THR A 69 -28.47 23.19 -4.84
N ASP A 70 -29.39 23.24 -3.87
CA ASP A 70 -29.49 24.34 -2.89
C ASP A 70 -28.20 24.52 -2.07
N ALA A 71 -27.87 25.76 -1.68
CA ALA A 71 -26.60 26.10 -1.03
C ALA A 71 -26.29 25.32 0.27
N ALA A 72 -27.32 24.85 1.00
CA ALA A 72 -27.15 24.02 2.20
C ALA A 72 -26.81 22.56 1.85
N ASP A 73 -27.32 22.07 0.71
CA ASP A 73 -27.07 20.72 0.20
C ASP A 73 -25.67 20.62 -0.42
N LEU A 74 -25.26 21.66 -1.16
CA LEU A 74 -23.89 21.83 -1.67
C LEU A 74 -22.83 21.84 -0.55
N GLY A 75 -23.10 22.54 0.56
CA GLY A 75 -22.21 22.56 1.72
C GLY A 75 -22.06 21.19 2.38
N THR A 76 -23.15 20.42 2.46
CA THR A 76 -23.17 19.08 3.07
C THR A 76 -22.50 18.04 2.15
N ALA A 77 -22.77 18.08 0.85
CA ALA A 77 -22.12 17.24 -0.14
C ALA A 77 -20.60 17.45 -0.19
N THR A 78 -20.16 18.72 -0.16
CA THR A 78 -18.73 19.09 -0.10
C THR A 78 -18.07 18.60 1.19
N ALA A 79 -18.73 18.77 2.34
CA ALA A 79 -18.23 18.27 3.62
C ALA A 79 -18.08 16.74 3.64
N ASN A 80 -19.07 16.01 3.10
CA ASN A 80 -19.03 14.56 2.98
C ASN A 80 -17.89 14.10 2.06
N ARG A 81 -17.63 14.82 0.97
CA ARG A 81 -16.51 14.54 0.06
C ARG A 81 -15.16 14.68 0.77
N TRP A 82 -14.94 15.80 1.47
CA TRP A 82 -13.70 16.00 2.23
C TRP A 82 -13.49 14.96 3.34
N ALA A 83 -14.56 14.49 3.99
CA ALA A 83 -14.47 13.40 4.95
C ALA A 83 -13.97 12.09 4.31
N ARG A 84 -14.43 11.76 3.09
CA ARG A 84 -13.94 10.59 2.35
C ARG A 84 -12.50 10.77 1.86
N ILE A 85 -12.15 11.94 1.34
CA ILE A 85 -10.76 12.27 0.95
C ILE A 85 -9.83 12.19 2.16
N HIS A 86 -10.24 12.68 3.32
CA HIS A 86 -9.49 12.51 4.57
C HIS A 86 -9.29 11.04 4.90
N ALA A 87 -10.34 10.22 4.85
CA ALA A 87 -10.21 8.79 5.13
C ALA A 87 -9.24 8.09 4.16
N LEU A 88 -9.29 8.44 2.87
CA LEU A 88 -8.36 7.94 1.85
C LEU A 88 -6.93 8.39 2.14
N ALA A 89 -6.70 9.68 2.38
CA ALA A 89 -5.38 10.22 2.70
C ALA A 89 -4.78 9.54 3.93
N ALA A 90 -5.59 9.27 4.97
CA ALA A 90 -5.16 8.56 6.17
C ALA A 90 -4.80 7.11 5.91
N ALA A 91 -5.62 6.37 5.16
CA ALA A 91 -5.34 4.98 4.80
C ALA A 91 -4.05 4.83 3.96
N GLN A 92 -3.73 5.86 3.17
CA GLN A 92 -2.56 5.89 2.27
C GLN A 92 -1.34 6.57 2.90
N SER A 93 -1.45 7.11 4.13
CA SER A 93 -0.39 7.90 4.78
C SER A 93 0.05 9.13 3.97
N LEU A 94 -0.90 9.80 3.32
CA LEU A 94 -0.70 10.95 2.43
C LEU A 94 -1.21 12.28 3.01
N GLN A 95 -1.64 12.35 4.27
CA GLN A 95 -2.21 13.59 4.83
C GLN A 95 -1.24 14.77 4.77
N ALA A 96 0.03 14.56 5.13
CA ALA A 96 1.05 15.61 5.17
C ALA A 96 1.26 16.25 3.79
N ILE A 97 1.55 15.44 2.77
CA ILE A 97 1.72 15.93 1.39
C ILE A 97 0.41 16.50 0.82
N SER A 98 -0.75 15.97 1.21
CA SER A 98 -2.05 16.52 0.78
C SER A 98 -2.29 17.91 1.35
N TRP A 99 -1.91 18.15 2.61
CA TRP A 99 -1.96 19.48 3.23
C TRP A 99 -1.08 20.49 2.48
N MET A 100 0.13 20.08 2.12
CA MET A 100 1.05 20.92 1.34
C MET A 100 0.44 21.26 -0.03
N GLY A 101 -0.25 20.28 -0.65
CA GLY A 101 -1.00 20.48 -1.90
C GLY A 101 -2.14 21.48 -1.76
N VAL A 102 -2.97 21.35 -0.72
CA VAL A 102 -4.06 22.30 -0.43
C VAL A 102 -3.53 23.72 -0.29
N ASN A 103 -2.38 23.91 0.37
CA ASN A 103 -1.78 25.23 0.60
C ASN A 103 -1.17 25.88 -0.67
N THR A 104 -1.23 25.21 -1.83
CA THR A 104 -0.82 25.84 -3.09
C THR A 104 -1.88 26.80 -3.66
N ASP A 105 -3.14 26.70 -3.21
CA ASP A 105 -4.26 27.51 -3.69
C ASP A 105 -5.16 27.97 -2.52
N PRO A 106 -5.30 29.29 -2.28
CA PRO A 106 -6.20 29.84 -1.27
C PRO A 106 -7.67 29.39 -1.40
N ALA A 107 -8.15 29.12 -2.63
CA ALA A 107 -9.51 28.63 -2.85
C ALA A 107 -9.69 27.21 -2.31
N LEU A 108 -8.69 26.34 -2.46
CA LEU A 108 -8.70 25.00 -1.87
C LEU A 108 -8.68 25.08 -0.36
N VAL A 109 -7.83 25.92 0.24
CA VAL A 109 -7.78 26.14 1.70
C VAL A 109 -9.16 26.49 2.25
N ALA A 110 -9.88 27.41 1.59
CA ALA A 110 -11.22 27.82 2.01
C ALA A 110 -12.28 26.70 1.89
N SER A 111 -12.05 25.71 1.03
CA SER A 111 -12.98 24.59 0.81
C SER A 111 -12.83 23.46 1.84
N VAL A 112 -11.70 23.36 2.54
CA VAL A 112 -11.43 22.28 3.51
C VAL A 112 -12.16 22.57 4.84
N PRO A 113 -12.95 21.62 5.37
CA PRO A 113 -13.55 21.77 6.70
C PRO A 113 -12.48 21.99 7.79
N ALA A 114 -12.71 22.96 8.68
CA ALA A 114 -11.74 23.37 9.71
C ALA A 114 -11.19 22.20 10.57
N ALA A 115 -12.03 21.21 10.89
CA ALA A 115 -11.61 20.03 11.65
C ALA A 115 -10.59 19.18 10.87
N ILE A 116 -10.76 19.03 9.55
CA ILE A 116 -9.83 18.29 8.68
C ILE A 116 -8.55 19.09 8.50
N ALA A 117 -8.66 20.40 8.23
CA ALA A 117 -7.52 21.30 8.09
C ALA A 117 -6.59 21.22 9.31
N SER A 118 -7.15 21.29 10.52
CA SER A 118 -6.37 21.19 11.77
C SER A 118 -5.65 19.84 11.91
N VAL A 119 -6.30 18.73 11.56
CA VAL A 119 -5.68 17.39 11.60
C VAL A 119 -4.54 17.29 10.59
N TRP A 120 -4.76 17.78 9.37
CA TRP A 120 -3.78 17.70 8.28
C TRP A 120 -2.57 18.61 8.51
N GLU A 121 -2.78 19.82 9.02
CA GLU A 121 -1.71 20.72 9.47
C GLU A 121 -0.86 20.07 10.56
N ASN A 122 -1.51 19.47 11.57
CA ASN A 122 -0.81 18.76 12.63
C ASN A 122 -0.01 17.56 12.09
N GLU A 123 -0.57 16.75 11.17
CA GLU A 123 0.16 15.64 10.56
C GLU A 123 1.34 16.10 9.68
N ALA A 124 1.23 17.24 8.99
CA ALA A 124 2.35 17.83 8.25
C ALA A 124 3.49 18.24 9.20
N ASN A 125 3.16 18.94 10.29
CA ASN A 125 4.11 19.33 11.33
C ASN A 125 4.77 18.11 11.99
N LEU A 126 3.97 17.09 12.34
CA LEU A 126 4.48 15.84 12.91
C LEU A 126 5.36 15.07 11.94
N THR A 127 5.04 15.06 10.64
CA THR A 127 5.84 14.38 9.63
C THR A 127 7.21 15.03 9.48
N LEU A 128 7.27 16.36 9.43
CA LEU A 128 8.54 17.10 9.44
C LEU A 128 9.34 16.84 10.73
N TYR A 129 8.68 16.93 11.88
CA TYR A 129 9.32 16.67 13.17
C TYR A 129 9.88 15.24 13.27
N ARG A 130 9.10 14.24 12.83
CA ARG A 130 9.54 12.84 12.75
C ARG A 130 10.76 12.71 11.84
N GLN A 131 10.73 13.29 10.65
CA GLN A 131 11.85 13.22 9.71
C GLN A 131 13.14 13.76 10.34
N ILE A 132 13.12 14.98 10.89
CA ILE A 132 14.29 15.59 11.53
C ILE A 132 14.79 14.71 12.69
N THR A 133 13.87 14.20 13.52
CA THR A 133 14.23 13.36 14.68
C THR A 133 14.85 12.03 14.24
N PHE A 134 14.32 11.40 13.19
CA PHE A 134 14.90 10.21 12.59
C PHE A 134 16.28 10.48 12.01
N ASP A 135 16.46 11.58 11.29
CA ASP A 135 17.73 11.94 10.65
C ASP A 135 18.84 12.12 11.69
N MET A 136 18.59 12.90 12.75
CA MET A 136 19.54 13.08 13.85
C MET A 136 19.87 11.77 14.57
N ALA A 137 18.85 10.95 14.85
CA ALA A 137 19.05 9.66 15.50
C ALA A 137 19.86 8.71 14.62
N ARG A 138 19.53 8.64 13.32
CA ARG A 138 20.18 7.77 12.34
C ARG A 138 21.64 8.16 12.15
N GLU A 139 21.96 9.44 11.96
CA GLU A 139 23.35 9.91 11.86
C GLU A 139 24.20 9.47 13.05
N ARG A 140 23.67 9.64 14.27
CA ARG A 140 24.35 9.22 15.50
C ARG A 140 24.53 7.71 15.60
N ILE A 141 23.53 6.92 15.21
CA ILE A 141 23.60 5.45 15.22
C ILE A 141 24.61 4.96 14.19
N LEU A 142 24.56 5.48 12.96
CA LEU A 142 25.47 5.11 11.87
C LEU A 142 26.93 5.44 12.23
N ALA A 143 27.19 6.60 12.82
CA ALA A 143 28.53 6.96 13.30
C ALA A 143 29.06 5.99 14.38
N GLN A 144 28.19 5.55 15.30
CA GLN A 144 28.56 4.58 16.33
C GLN A 144 28.81 3.18 15.79
N LEU A 145 28.07 2.77 14.75
CA LEU A 145 28.28 1.51 14.03
C LEU A 145 29.60 1.55 13.25
N SER A 146 29.83 2.63 12.49
CA SER A 146 31.07 2.86 11.75
C SER A 146 32.30 2.86 12.66
N ALA A 147 32.24 3.53 13.82
CA ALA A 147 33.31 3.52 14.82
C ALA A 147 33.64 2.12 15.38
N ARG A 148 32.75 1.14 15.21
CA ARG A 148 32.91 -0.27 15.60
C ARG A 148 33.19 -1.18 14.40
N GLY A 149 33.46 -0.61 13.23
CA GLY A 149 33.75 -1.33 11.98
C GLY A 149 32.54 -2.00 11.34
N ILE A 150 31.31 -1.62 11.75
CA ILE A 150 30.08 -2.16 11.18
C ILE A 150 29.68 -1.33 9.97
N SER A 151 29.61 -1.98 8.81
CA SER A 151 29.12 -1.32 7.60
C SER A 151 27.60 -1.28 7.62
N SER A 152 27.04 -0.16 7.20
CA SER A 152 25.61 0.13 7.27
C SER A 152 25.12 0.70 5.95
N MET A 153 23.95 0.26 5.48
CA MET A 153 23.29 0.78 4.28
C MET A 153 21.83 1.09 4.63
N PRO A 154 21.45 2.37 4.79
CA PRO A 154 20.05 2.75 4.89
C PRO A 154 19.28 2.31 3.65
N LEU A 155 18.02 1.89 3.84
CA LEU A 155 17.20 1.32 2.78
C LEU A 155 15.87 2.05 2.63
N LYS A 156 15.16 1.70 1.56
CA LYS A 156 13.76 2.06 1.31
C LYS A 156 13.54 3.57 1.46
N GLY A 157 12.61 3.93 2.34
CA GLY A 157 12.11 5.27 2.53
C GLY A 157 13.14 6.29 2.99
N VAL A 158 14.23 5.86 3.61
CA VAL A 158 15.29 6.78 4.08
C VAL A 158 15.87 7.57 2.92
N HIS A 159 16.18 6.90 1.81
CA HIS A 159 16.67 7.59 0.62
C HIS A 159 15.54 8.28 -0.15
N THR A 160 14.41 7.60 -0.34
CA THR A 160 13.30 8.16 -1.12
C THR A 160 12.80 9.49 -0.54
N ALA A 161 12.77 9.64 0.78
CA ALA A 161 12.39 10.89 1.45
C ALA A 161 13.28 12.09 1.05
N THR A 162 14.55 11.86 0.71
CA THR A 162 15.49 12.92 0.30
C THR A 162 15.27 13.41 -1.13
N TYR A 163 14.48 12.67 -1.93
CA TYR A 163 14.16 13.02 -3.30
C TYR A 163 12.86 13.83 -3.42
N TYR A 164 12.06 13.89 -2.36
CA TYR A 164 10.89 14.75 -2.33
C TYR A 164 11.31 16.23 -2.40
N PRO A 165 10.55 17.09 -3.10
CA PRO A 165 10.93 18.50 -3.28
C PRO A 165 11.12 19.29 -1.98
N GLN A 166 10.41 18.91 -0.92
CA GLN A 166 10.51 19.56 0.39
C GLN A 166 10.49 18.51 1.53
N PRO A 167 11.22 18.77 2.64
CA PRO A 167 11.11 17.96 3.85
C PRO A 167 9.67 17.93 4.40
N GLY A 168 9.31 16.86 5.10
CA GLY A 168 8.00 16.70 5.72
C GLY A 168 6.89 16.23 4.79
N MET A 169 7.17 16.03 3.49
CA MET A 169 6.19 15.51 2.52
C MET A 169 5.92 14.02 2.71
N ARG A 170 6.99 13.22 2.90
CA ARG A 170 6.90 11.76 2.94
C ARG A 170 6.75 11.26 4.37
N SER A 171 5.58 10.71 4.69
CA SER A 171 5.37 10.03 5.98
C SER A 171 6.25 8.78 6.10
N MET A 172 6.92 8.62 7.25
CA MET A 172 7.77 7.48 7.59
C MET A 172 7.51 7.00 9.02
N SER A 173 7.47 5.68 9.21
CA SER A 173 7.22 5.00 10.48
C SER A 173 8.47 4.33 11.07
N ASP A 174 9.36 3.87 10.20
CA ASP A 174 10.45 2.97 10.46
C ASP A 174 11.66 3.36 9.59
N ASN A 175 12.87 3.07 10.08
CA ASN A 175 14.13 3.25 9.35
C ASN A 175 14.81 1.89 9.22
N ASP A 176 14.74 1.32 8.02
CA ASP A 176 15.44 0.10 7.65
C ASP A 176 16.90 0.37 7.35
N ILE A 177 17.79 -0.37 8.00
CA ILE A 177 19.23 -0.27 7.80
C ILE A 177 19.79 -1.69 7.68
N LEU A 178 20.41 -2.00 6.55
CA LEU A 178 21.22 -3.21 6.42
C LEU A 178 22.55 -3.00 7.15
N VAL A 179 22.92 -3.93 8.02
CA VAL A 179 24.15 -3.89 8.81
C VAL A 179 24.96 -5.16 8.58
N GLY A 180 26.28 -5.05 8.54
CA GLY A 180 27.14 -6.20 8.30
C GLY A 180 28.62 -5.92 8.46
N PHE A 181 29.36 -6.97 8.79
CA PHE A 181 30.78 -7.04 8.46
C PHE A 181 30.90 -7.39 6.98
N ILE A 182 31.61 -6.58 6.19
CA ILE A 182 31.80 -6.81 4.77
C ILE A 182 33.28 -6.82 4.40
N GLU A 183 33.61 -7.61 3.39
CA GLU A 183 34.95 -7.70 2.84
C GLU A 183 34.92 -7.72 1.30
N ARG A 184 36.07 -7.47 0.66
CA ARG A 184 36.19 -7.59 -0.79
C ARG A 184 36.41 -9.05 -1.16
N GLY A 185 35.48 -9.60 -1.93
CA GLY A 185 35.62 -10.93 -2.53
C GLY A 185 36.69 -10.96 -3.62
N SER A 186 37.00 -12.18 -4.11
CA SER A 186 37.99 -12.39 -5.18
C SER A 186 37.59 -11.76 -6.51
N ASP A 187 36.29 -11.55 -6.75
CA ASP A 187 35.74 -10.84 -7.91
C ASP A 187 35.72 -9.31 -7.73
N GLY A 188 36.26 -8.81 -6.61
CA GLY A 188 36.31 -7.40 -6.28
C GLY A 188 34.99 -6.84 -5.75
N THR A 189 33.93 -7.63 -5.62
CA THR A 189 32.64 -7.16 -5.06
C THR A 189 32.63 -7.23 -3.53
N TRP A 190 31.77 -6.45 -2.88
CA TRP A 190 31.57 -6.57 -1.43
C TRP A 190 30.73 -7.80 -1.10
N GLN A 191 31.14 -8.53 -0.07
CA GLN A 191 30.44 -9.72 0.43
C GLN A 191 30.38 -9.68 1.96
N PRO A 192 29.33 -10.26 2.58
CA PRO A 192 29.32 -10.46 4.02
C PRO A 192 30.49 -11.35 4.46
N VAL A 193 31.12 -11.03 5.58
CA VAL A 193 32.09 -11.91 6.24
C VAL A 193 31.36 -13.16 6.75
N ARG A 194 31.85 -14.36 6.41
CA ARG A 194 31.18 -15.65 6.69
C ARG A 194 31.90 -16.54 7.72
N ASP A 195 32.50 -15.94 8.75
CA ASP A 195 33.04 -16.73 9.87
C ASP A 195 31.93 -17.22 10.82
N THR A 196 32.23 -18.22 11.64
CA THR A 196 31.23 -18.94 12.47
C THR A 196 30.49 -18.05 13.47
N ASP A 197 31.07 -16.92 13.86
CA ASP A 197 30.58 -16.10 14.97
C ASP A 197 30.19 -14.68 14.49
N ALA A 198 30.29 -14.39 13.19
CA ALA A 198 30.11 -13.04 12.64
C ALA A 198 28.72 -12.46 12.94
N ASP A 199 27.67 -13.24 12.72
CA ASP A 199 26.29 -12.80 12.93
C ASP A 199 25.98 -12.50 14.40
N GLU A 200 26.43 -13.36 15.31
CA GLU A 200 26.23 -13.17 16.75
C GLU A 200 27.06 -11.98 17.28
N ARG A 201 28.29 -11.79 16.78
CA ARG A 201 29.09 -10.60 17.12
C ARG A 201 28.43 -9.32 16.61
N LEU A 202 27.99 -9.30 15.35
CA LEU A 202 27.30 -8.18 14.73
C LEU A 202 26.05 -7.82 15.53
N ARG A 203 25.22 -8.83 15.81
CA ARG A 203 24.01 -8.72 16.62
C ARG A 203 24.28 -8.06 17.97
N ARG A 204 25.28 -8.55 18.71
CA ARG A 204 25.65 -8.02 20.03
C ARG A 204 26.06 -6.55 19.94
N ILE A 205 26.92 -6.20 18.97
CA ILE A 205 27.36 -4.82 18.76
C ILE A 205 26.17 -3.90 18.45
N VAL A 206 25.26 -4.33 17.58
CA VAL A 206 24.06 -3.56 17.23
C VAL A 206 23.17 -3.34 18.46
N ILE A 207 22.91 -4.39 19.25
CA ILE A 207 22.13 -4.29 20.49
C ILE A 207 22.81 -3.34 21.48
N ASP A 208 24.13 -3.41 21.63
CA ASP A 208 24.89 -2.55 22.54
C ASP A 208 24.79 -1.08 22.12
N VAL A 209 24.95 -0.77 20.82
CA VAL A 209 24.80 0.59 20.27
C VAL A 209 23.38 1.12 20.50
N MET A 210 22.37 0.31 20.16
CA MET A 210 20.98 0.74 20.25
C MET A 210 20.53 0.90 21.70
N SER A 211 20.91 -0.02 22.59
CA SER A 211 20.55 0.03 24.01
C SER A 211 21.26 1.18 24.73
N ALA A 212 22.52 1.47 24.40
CA ALA A 212 23.24 2.62 24.94
C ALA A 212 22.56 3.95 24.57
N ASP A 213 21.88 3.98 23.43
CA ASP A 213 21.10 5.12 22.95
C ASP A 213 19.65 5.15 23.46
N GLY A 214 19.26 4.20 24.32
CA GLY A 214 17.96 4.13 24.97
C GLY A 214 16.84 3.57 24.10
N TYR A 215 17.16 2.68 23.16
CA TYR A 215 16.18 1.90 22.42
C TYR A 215 15.93 0.56 23.10
N ASP A 216 14.66 0.14 23.11
CA ASP A 216 14.25 -1.20 23.51
C ASP A 216 14.10 -2.09 22.27
N ILE A 217 14.38 -3.39 22.41
CA ILE A 217 14.09 -4.36 21.35
C ILE A 217 12.57 -4.56 21.26
N SER A 218 11.98 -4.34 20.08
CA SER A 218 10.56 -4.57 19.83
C SER A 218 10.28 -5.94 19.23
N GLU A 219 11.14 -6.38 18.32
CA GLU A 219 11.05 -7.67 17.65
C GLU A 219 12.45 -8.15 17.31
N ASP A 220 12.62 -9.45 17.25
CA ASP A 220 13.90 -10.04 16.98
C ASP A 220 13.77 -11.35 16.21
N THR A 221 14.23 -11.31 14.96
CA THR A 221 14.08 -12.41 14.01
C THR A 221 15.45 -12.93 13.58
N GLU A 222 15.48 -13.87 12.64
CA GLU A 222 16.74 -14.29 12.02
C GLU A 222 17.28 -13.18 11.09
N SER A 223 16.40 -12.55 10.28
CA SER A 223 16.76 -11.55 9.29
C SER A 223 17.11 -10.19 9.88
N ASP A 224 16.44 -9.78 10.95
CA ASP A 224 16.49 -8.41 11.46
C ASP A 224 16.27 -8.34 12.99
N THR A 225 16.57 -7.17 13.55
CA THR A 225 16.18 -6.82 14.92
C THR A 225 15.52 -5.46 14.89
N GLY A 226 14.28 -5.39 15.36
CA GLY A 226 13.51 -4.17 15.51
C GLY A 226 13.79 -3.49 16.85
N PHE A 227 14.00 -2.18 16.80
CA PHE A 227 14.27 -1.33 17.94
C PHE A 227 13.25 -0.21 18.00
N ILE A 228 12.75 0.11 19.20
CA ILE A 228 11.81 1.20 19.44
C ILE A 228 12.30 2.13 20.55
N LYS A 229 12.13 3.43 20.33
CA LYS A 229 12.30 4.45 21.36
C LYS A 229 11.11 5.39 21.32
N LYS A 230 10.40 5.46 22.44
CA LYS A 230 9.22 6.30 22.57
C LYS A 230 9.57 7.78 22.30
N PRO A 231 8.66 8.55 21.70
CA PRO A 231 7.29 8.18 21.39
C PRO A 231 7.08 7.49 20.03
N PHE A 232 8.02 7.57 19.08
CA PHE A 232 7.78 7.10 17.70
C PHE A 232 9.02 6.63 16.93
N LEU A 233 10.22 6.66 17.51
CA LEU A 233 11.42 6.25 16.77
C LEU A 233 11.44 4.73 16.68
N SER A 234 11.53 4.21 15.45
CA SER A 234 11.66 2.79 15.19
C SER A 234 12.71 2.52 14.11
N PHE A 235 13.63 1.61 14.40
CA PHE A 235 14.70 1.20 13.49
C PHE A 235 14.66 -0.31 13.32
N GLU A 236 14.79 -0.78 12.09
CA GLU A 236 14.95 -2.19 11.78
C GLU A 236 16.38 -2.43 11.27
N MET A 237 17.16 -3.17 12.06
CA MET A 237 18.55 -3.49 11.73
C MET A 237 18.59 -4.85 11.04
N HIS A 238 18.62 -4.82 9.70
CA HIS A 238 18.64 -5.99 8.83
C HIS A 238 20.04 -6.58 8.74
N ARG A 239 20.18 -7.88 8.92
CA ARG A 239 21.41 -8.64 8.64
C ARG A 239 21.37 -9.27 7.24
N MET A 240 20.17 -9.49 6.71
CA MET A 240 19.92 -9.95 5.34
C MET A 240 18.56 -9.42 4.84
N LEU A 241 18.38 -9.39 3.52
CA LEU A 241 17.12 -8.94 2.91
C LEU A 241 16.17 -10.12 2.70
N GLU A 242 15.08 -10.13 3.46
CA GLU A 242 14.13 -11.24 3.45
C GLU A 242 13.21 -11.23 2.21
N MET A 243 13.54 -12.08 1.22
CA MET A 243 12.92 -12.16 -0.10
C MET A 243 12.29 -13.54 -0.42
N ARG A 244 11.74 -14.24 0.59
CA ARG A 244 11.24 -15.65 0.52
C ARG A 244 10.26 -16.02 -0.60
N TYR A 245 9.70 -15.06 -1.35
CA TYR A 245 8.52 -15.30 -2.18
C TYR A 245 8.80 -15.54 -3.67
N ARG A 246 10.03 -15.29 -4.18
CA ARG A 246 10.39 -15.53 -5.59
C ARG A 246 11.88 -15.86 -5.74
N GLY A 247 12.20 -17.05 -6.28
CA GLY A 247 13.57 -17.57 -6.39
C GLY A 247 14.57 -16.59 -7.00
N ALA A 248 14.28 -16.04 -8.19
CA ALA A 248 15.20 -15.10 -8.85
C ALA A 248 15.46 -13.82 -8.03
N ILE A 249 14.45 -13.30 -7.32
CA ILE A 249 14.58 -12.12 -6.45
C ILE A 249 15.41 -12.47 -5.21
N HIS A 250 15.13 -13.62 -4.59
CA HIS A 250 15.91 -14.13 -3.47
C HIS A 250 17.39 -14.25 -3.83
N ASP A 251 17.69 -14.88 -4.97
CA ASP A 251 19.08 -15.10 -5.41
C ASP A 251 19.77 -13.78 -5.78
N TYR A 252 19.03 -12.84 -6.38
CA TYR A 252 19.53 -11.50 -6.71
C TYR A 252 19.99 -10.73 -5.46
N TYR A 253 19.21 -10.80 -4.38
CA TYR A 253 19.48 -10.08 -3.13
C TYR A 253 20.14 -10.96 -2.05
N ALA A 254 20.60 -12.17 -2.39
CA ALA A 254 21.35 -13.03 -1.47
C ALA A 254 22.67 -12.40 -1.02
N ASN A 255 23.27 -11.55 -1.86
CA ASN A 255 24.34 -10.64 -1.48
C ASN A 255 23.98 -9.20 -1.87
N PRO A 256 23.26 -8.46 -1.01
CA PRO A 256 22.86 -7.08 -1.31
C PRO A 256 24.06 -6.12 -1.38
N TRP A 257 25.18 -6.46 -0.73
CA TRP A 257 26.40 -5.65 -0.72
C TRP A 257 27.12 -5.66 -2.07
N ARG A 258 26.88 -6.66 -2.92
CA ARG A 258 27.57 -6.83 -4.21
C ARG A 258 27.56 -5.56 -5.07
N ARG A 259 26.46 -4.81 -5.02
CA ARG A 259 26.23 -3.57 -5.80
C ARG A 259 26.39 -2.30 -4.97
N ALA A 260 26.71 -2.44 -3.69
CA ALA A 260 26.85 -1.31 -2.79
C ALA A 260 28.18 -0.59 -3.04
N GLN A 261 28.14 0.72 -2.87
CA GLN A 261 29.27 1.62 -3.04
C GLN A 261 29.49 2.36 -1.71
N PRO A 262 30.74 2.52 -1.26
CA PRO A 262 31.02 3.28 -0.06
C PRO A 262 30.72 4.77 -0.30
N ASP A 263 30.27 5.44 0.76
CA ASP A 263 30.19 6.89 0.81
C ASP A 263 31.60 7.50 0.74
N ALA A 264 31.70 8.71 0.17
CA ALA A 264 32.98 9.39 0.05
C ALA A 264 33.58 9.79 1.41
N ALA A 265 32.74 10.06 2.41
CA ALA A 265 33.16 10.53 3.73
C ALA A 265 33.33 9.38 4.74
N ASP A 266 32.57 8.28 4.59
CA ASP A 266 32.63 7.13 5.49
C ASP A 266 32.61 5.82 4.70
N PRO A 267 33.71 5.05 4.68
CA PRO A 267 33.78 3.79 3.94
C PRO A 267 32.90 2.67 4.51
N HIS A 268 32.40 2.82 5.74
CA HIS A 268 31.41 1.91 6.34
C HIS A 268 29.97 2.33 6.05
N LEU A 269 29.74 3.57 5.60
CA LEU A 269 28.43 3.97 5.10
C LEU A 269 28.32 3.56 3.64
N MET A 270 27.50 2.55 3.38
CA MET A 270 27.30 2.00 2.05
C MET A 270 26.00 2.52 1.44
N ARG A 271 25.96 2.64 0.12
CA ARG A 271 24.79 3.09 -0.63
C ARG A 271 24.65 2.29 -1.92
N TRP A 272 23.42 2.11 -2.37
CA TRP A 272 23.16 1.66 -3.74
C TRP A 272 23.17 2.85 -4.72
N SER A 273 23.48 2.55 -5.98
CA SER A 273 23.24 3.47 -7.09
C SER A 273 21.75 3.87 -7.13
N LEU A 274 21.41 4.96 -7.82
CA LEU A 274 20.01 5.38 -7.92
C LEU A 274 19.18 4.31 -8.66
N GLU A 275 19.78 3.68 -9.67
CA GLU A 275 19.22 2.56 -10.43
C GLU A 275 18.93 1.36 -9.52
N ASP A 276 19.87 0.97 -8.65
CA ASP A 276 19.68 -0.15 -7.72
C ASP A 276 18.66 0.17 -6.62
N GLN A 277 18.58 1.44 -6.18
CA GLN A 277 17.52 1.89 -5.27
C GLN A 277 16.14 1.80 -5.93
N TYR A 278 16.04 2.15 -7.21
CA TYR A 278 14.81 2.00 -7.99
C TYR A 278 14.42 0.53 -8.18
N LEU A 279 15.36 -0.34 -8.56
CA LEU A 279 15.13 -1.80 -8.65
C LEU A 279 14.63 -2.38 -7.32
N PHE A 280 15.19 -1.93 -6.19
CA PHE A 280 14.73 -2.35 -4.88
C PHE A 280 13.35 -1.77 -4.52
N HIS A 281 13.04 -0.54 -4.93
CA HIS A 281 11.72 0.05 -4.78
C HIS A 281 10.64 -0.81 -5.47
N ILE A 282 10.85 -1.16 -6.75
CA ILE A 282 9.95 -2.03 -7.52
C ILE A 282 9.83 -3.41 -6.86
N THR A 283 10.95 -4.00 -6.46
CA THR A 283 10.97 -5.31 -5.79
C THR A 283 10.16 -5.28 -4.50
N HIS A 284 10.37 -4.27 -3.67
CA HIS A 284 9.68 -4.11 -2.39
C HIS A 284 8.18 -3.86 -2.60
N MET A 285 7.83 -3.03 -3.57
CA MET A 285 6.45 -2.79 -3.95
C MET A 285 5.76 -4.08 -4.41
N GLN A 286 6.43 -4.86 -5.27
CA GLN A 286 5.93 -6.15 -5.74
C GLN A 286 5.71 -7.14 -4.60
N LYS A 287 6.62 -7.17 -3.62
CA LYS A 287 6.47 -8.01 -2.42
C LYS A 287 5.17 -7.70 -1.68
N HIS A 288 4.88 -6.41 -1.43
CA HIS A 288 3.63 -5.99 -0.77
C HIS A 288 2.41 -6.30 -1.64
N TYR A 289 2.47 -5.93 -2.91
CA TYR A 289 1.44 -6.22 -3.91
C TYR A 289 1.03 -7.70 -3.91
N ALA A 290 2.01 -8.60 -3.95
CA ALA A 290 1.76 -10.04 -4.00
C ALA A 290 1.19 -10.61 -2.68
N ILE A 291 1.53 -10.04 -1.52
CA ILE A 291 1.17 -10.61 -0.22
C ILE A 291 -0.19 -10.09 0.27
N GLY A 292 -0.40 -8.78 0.17
CA GLY A 292 -1.53 -8.12 0.83
C GLY A 292 -1.94 -6.78 0.23
N GLY A 293 -1.30 -6.35 -0.85
CA GLY A 293 -1.52 -5.07 -1.49
C GLY A 293 -0.51 -4.00 -1.10
N CYS A 294 -0.44 -2.97 -1.94
CA CYS A 294 0.43 -1.82 -1.76
C CYS A 294 -0.35 -0.55 -2.11
N GLY A 295 -0.17 0.49 -1.32
CA GLY A 295 -0.94 1.72 -1.45
C GLY A 295 -0.36 2.73 -2.44
N LEU A 296 -1.11 3.80 -2.68
CA LEU A 296 -0.75 4.89 -3.58
C LEU A 296 0.54 5.60 -3.17
N ARG A 297 0.97 5.55 -1.91
CA ARG A 297 2.26 6.11 -1.49
C ARG A 297 3.44 5.50 -2.26
N PHE A 298 3.37 4.22 -2.63
CA PHE A 298 4.39 3.61 -3.50
C PHE A 298 4.42 4.27 -4.87
N VAL A 299 3.26 4.59 -5.46
CA VAL A 299 3.16 5.31 -6.74
C VAL A 299 3.69 6.75 -6.61
N VAL A 300 3.51 7.40 -5.45
CA VAL A 300 4.13 8.71 -5.18
C VAL A 300 5.67 8.58 -5.09
N ASP A 301 6.16 7.58 -4.35
CA ASP A 301 7.59 7.28 -4.22
C ASP A 301 8.23 6.98 -5.61
N GLU A 302 7.56 6.16 -6.42
CA GLU A 302 7.90 5.85 -7.82
C GLU A 302 8.01 7.14 -8.64
N ARG A 303 6.99 8.01 -8.58
CA ARG A 303 6.97 9.28 -9.32
C ARG A 303 8.18 10.14 -9.00
N VAL A 304 8.52 10.27 -7.71
CA VAL A 304 9.65 11.06 -7.21
C VAL A 304 10.99 10.46 -7.66
N LEU A 305 11.13 9.13 -7.65
CA LEU A 305 12.32 8.45 -8.17
C LEU A 305 12.48 8.68 -9.68
N LEU A 306 11.40 8.58 -10.46
CA LEU A 306 11.41 8.83 -11.91
C LEU A 306 11.83 10.26 -12.25
N ASP A 307 11.35 11.26 -11.50
CA ASP A 307 11.80 12.65 -11.64
C ASP A 307 13.30 12.79 -11.40
N ARG A 308 13.81 12.09 -10.38
CA ARG A 308 15.22 12.17 -10.01
C ARG A 308 16.14 11.44 -11.00
N MET A 309 15.66 10.36 -11.62
CA MET A 309 16.39 9.56 -12.60
C MET A 309 16.40 10.17 -14.00
N GLY A 310 15.39 10.98 -14.34
CA GLY A 310 15.11 11.33 -15.73
C GLY A 310 14.37 10.18 -16.41
N ARG A 311 13.30 10.50 -17.15
CA ARG A 311 12.42 9.51 -17.77
C ARG A 311 13.14 8.69 -18.86
N PRO A 312 12.71 7.44 -19.11
CA PRO A 312 13.20 6.70 -20.27
C PRO A 312 12.79 7.46 -21.53
N ASP A 313 13.71 7.63 -22.49
CA ASP A 313 13.38 8.19 -23.79
C ASP A 313 12.39 7.25 -24.50
N GLU A 314 11.13 7.69 -24.65
CA GLU A 314 10.06 6.94 -25.34
C GLU A 314 10.39 6.64 -26.81
N SER A 315 11.44 7.24 -27.38
CA SER A 315 11.91 6.97 -28.73
C SER A 315 12.61 5.62 -28.92
N GLY A 316 12.88 4.86 -27.85
CA GLY A 316 13.59 3.59 -27.91
C GLY A 316 12.76 2.35 -28.26
N GLU A 317 11.43 2.38 -28.10
CA GLU A 317 10.59 1.18 -28.27
C GLU A 317 10.08 0.98 -29.72
N SER A 318 10.33 1.92 -30.63
CA SER A 318 9.85 1.85 -32.02
C SER A 318 10.93 2.04 -33.10
N GLN A 319 12.22 1.84 -32.78
CA GLN A 319 13.30 1.83 -33.77
C GLN A 319 14.26 0.66 -33.58
N SER A 320 13.71 -0.56 -33.58
CA SER A 320 14.49 -1.78 -33.82
C SER A 320 14.32 -2.27 -35.25
N GLU A 321 14.28 -1.37 -36.24
CA GLU A 321 14.50 -1.71 -37.64
C GLU A 321 14.84 -0.41 -38.41
N GLN A 322 16.04 -0.38 -38.99
CA GLN A 322 16.59 0.68 -39.86
C GLN A 322 17.09 1.96 -39.18
N GLN A 323 18.35 1.97 -38.76
CA GLN A 323 19.34 2.91 -39.30
C GLN A 323 20.75 2.50 -38.89
N SER A 324 21.36 1.73 -39.78
CA SER A 324 22.81 1.67 -39.95
C SER A 324 23.30 2.98 -40.56
N GLU A 325 24.39 3.48 -40.01
CA GLU A 325 25.37 4.40 -40.61
C GLU A 325 25.07 5.91 -40.66
N SER A 326 26.13 6.63 -40.27
CA SER A 326 26.44 8.05 -40.47
C SER A 326 25.89 9.07 -39.47
N SER A 327 26.72 9.39 -38.46
CA SER A 327 27.29 10.74 -38.33
C SER A 327 28.19 10.85 -37.10
N GLU A 328 29.49 10.62 -37.31
CA GLU A 328 30.53 11.29 -36.51
C GLU A 328 30.59 12.76 -36.95
N SER A 329 30.44 13.68 -36.00
CA SER A 329 31.33 14.83 -35.77
C SER A 329 30.58 16.09 -35.26
N GLN A 330 31.20 16.68 -34.22
CA GLN A 330 30.99 18.03 -33.65
C GLN A 330 29.70 18.19 -32.81
N SER A 331 29.70 18.74 -31.59
CA SER A 331 30.56 19.78 -31.03
C SER A 331 30.65 19.70 -29.50
N LYS A 332 31.86 19.96 -28.98
CA LYS A 332 32.13 20.35 -27.59
C LYS A 332 31.46 21.68 -27.28
N GLN A 333 30.60 21.72 -26.25
CA GLN A 333 30.45 22.88 -25.37
C GLN A 333 29.97 22.39 -24.00
N GLY A 334 30.75 22.74 -22.97
CA GLY A 334 30.55 22.32 -21.60
C GLY A 334 29.36 23.04 -20.96
N GLY A 335 28.26 22.32 -20.84
CA GLY A 335 27.35 22.42 -19.71
C GLY A 335 27.26 21.01 -19.12
N GLN A 336 27.31 20.87 -17.80
CA GLN A 336 27.02 19.59 -17.14
C GLN A 336 25.60 19.16 -17.55
N ARG A 337 25.49 18.27 -18.56
CA ARG A 337 24.27 17.51 -18.76
C ARG A 337 24.08 16.67 -17.50
N GLN A 338 22.98 16.85 -16.79
CA GLN A 338 22.52 15.86 -15.82
C GLN A 338 22.42 14.54 -16.59
N SER A 339 23.32 13.59 -16.31
CA SER A 339 23.28 12.27 -16.91
C SER A 339 22.00 11.59 -16.41
N GLY A 340 21.06 11.30 -17.31
CA GLY A 340 19.91 10.48 -16.99
C GLY A 340 20.34 9.09 -16.53
N ALA A 341 19.44 8.38 -15.84
CA ALA A 341 19.67 7.03 -15.35
C ALA A 341 19.98 6.04 -16.50
N ASP A 342 20.73 4.99 -16.19
CA ASP A 342 20.98 3.89 -17.12
C ASP A 342 19.76 2.97 -17.22
N TRP A 343 18.78 3.38 -18.04
CA TRP A 343 17.56 2.62 -18.27
C TRP A 343 17.79 1.26 -18.93
N ARG A 344 18.89 1.09 -19.68
CA ARG A 344 19.26 -0.21 -20.24
C ARG A 344 19.63 -1.17 -19.11
N TYR A 345 20.48 -0.73 -18.18
CA TYR A 345 20.80 -1.50 -16.97
C TYR A 345 19.55 -1.84 -16.17
N ILE A 346 18.68 -0.87 -15.88
CA ILE A 346 17.44 -1.10 -15.15
C ILE A 346 16.59 -2.18 -15.83
N ASN A 347 16.37 -2.07 -17.13
CA ASN A 347 15.56 -3.02 -17.90
C ASN A 347 16.16 -4.44 -17.88
N ASP A 348 17.48 -4.56 -18.03
CA ASP A 348 18.18 -5.84 -17.98
C ASP A 348 18.06 -6.49 -16.60
N GLU A 349 18.19 -5.74 -15.51
CA GLU A 349 18.03 -6.29 -14.15
C GLU A 349 16.56 -6.60 -13.81
N LEU A 350 15.60 -5.77 -14.23
CA LEU A 350 14.16 -6.07 -14.09
C LEU A 350 13.77 -7.36 -14.80
N SER A 351 14.36 -7.61 -15.97
CA SER A 351 14.15 -8.86 -16.72
C SER A 351 14.64 -10.07 -15.92
N LYS A 352 15.84 -9.98 -15.33
CA LYS A 352 16.41 -11.04 -14.45
C LYS A 352 15.53 -11.30 -13.22
N LEU A 353 14.92 -10.25 -12.67
CA LEU A 353 14.02 -10.32 -11.52
C LEU A 353 12.61 -10.81 -11.89
N GLY A 354 12.25 -10.82 -13.18
CA GLY A 354 10.90 -11.11 -13.64
C GLY A 354 9.89 -10.03 -13.23
N LEU A 355 10.33 -8.76 -13.22
CA LEU A 355 9.56 -7.61 -12.74
C LEU A 355 9.23 -6.59 -13.84
N THR A 356 9.66 -6.80 -15.08
CA THR A 356 9.45 -5.85 -16.20
C THR A 356 7.97 -5.47 -16.39
N ASP A 357 7.06 -6.43 -16.39
CA ASP A 357 5.62 -6.14 -16.56
C ASP A 357 5.02 -5.42 -15.35
N PHE A 358 5.52 -5.71 -14.15
CA PHE A 358 5.05 -5.06 -12.94
C PHE A 358 5.50 -3.61 -12.87
N GLU A 359 6.78 -3.34 -13.13
CA GLU A 359 7.33 -1.99 -13.20
C GLU A 359 6.60 -1.16 -14.26
N ARG A 360 6.46 -1.68 -15.49
CA ARG A 360 5.77 -0.96 -16.57
C ARG A 360 4.36 -0.53 -16.19
N ARG A 361 3.58 -1.44 -15.57
CA ARG A 361 2.21 -1.13 -15.11
C ARG A 361 2.19 -0.03 -14.05
N VAL A 362 3.09 -0.09 -13.07
CA VAL A 362 3.15 0.93 -12.00
C VAL A 362 3.65 2.26 -12.54
N ARG A 363 4.66 2.27 -13.41
CA ARG A 363 5.19 3.48 -14.04
C ARG A 363 4.14 4.16 -14.91
N HIS A 364 3.42 3.40 -15.75
CA HIS A 364 2.30 3.95 -16.55
C HIS A 364 1.22 4.56 -15.65
N LEU A 365 0.85 3.91 -14.55
CA LEU A 365 -0.09 4.48 -13.59
C LEU A 365 0.44 5.77 -12.95
N ALA A 366 1.72 5.82 -12.57
CA ALA A 366 2.34 7.04 -12.05
C ALA A 366 2.32 8.18 -13.10
N GLU A 367 2.66 7.87 -14.34
CA GLU A 367 2.63 8.83 -15.46
C GLU A 367 1.20 9.32 -15.73
N ALA A 368 0.19 8.46 -15.67
CA ALA A 368 -1.21 8.87 -15.84
C ALA A 368 -1.67 9.81 -14.72
N LEU A 369 -1.42 9.45 -13.45
CA LEU A 369 -1.84 10.24 -12.29
C LEU A 369 -1.16 11.61 -12.21
N PHE A 370 0.13 11.68 -12.56
CA PHE A 370 0.95 12.88 -12.38
C PHE A 370 1.25 13.65 -13.68
N GLY A 371 1.12 13.02 -14.85
CA GLY A 371 1.36 13.62 -16.17
C GLY A 371 0.09 14.17 -16.83
N GLY A 372 -1.08 13.97 -16.23
CA GLY A 372 -2.36 14.44 -16.79
C GLY A 372 -2.86 13.62 -17.98
N ALA A 373 -2.25 12.46 -18.24
CA ALA A 373 -2.74 11.52 -19.25
C ALA A 373 -4.00 10.80 -18.76
N ARG A 374 -4.83 10.32 -19.70
CA ARG A 374 -6.03 9.53 -19.37
C ARG A 374 -5.61 8.20 -18.77
N ILE A 375 -6.27 7.79 -17.69
CA ILE A 375 -6.06 6.49 -17.07
C ILE A 375 -6.75 5.44 -17.94
N GLY A 376 -5.97 4.50 -18.50
CA GLY A 376 -6.51 3.36 -19.25
C GLY A 376 -7.26 2.37 -18.35
N ASN A 377 -7.98 1.42 -18.96
CA ASN A 377 -8.78 0.43 -18.22
C ASN A 377 -7.95 -0.40 -17.23
N ASP A 378 -6.76 -0.82 -17.63
CA ASP A 378 -5.88 -1.63 -16.78
C ASP A 378 -5.28 -0.79 -15.64
N ASP A 379 -4.92 0.46 -15.91
CA ASP A 379 -4.44 1.41 -14.90
C ASP A 379 -5.54 1.76 -13.89
N ALA A 380 -6.80 1.89 -14.34
CA ALA A 380 -7.95 2.13 -13.48
C ALA A 380 -8.18 0.97 -12.49
N ALA A 381 -8.05 -0.27 -12.95
CA ALA A 381 -8.12 -1.44 -12.07
C ALA A 381 -7.01 -1.41 -11.02
N LEU A 382 -5.77 -1.15 -11.43
CA LEU A 382 -4.62 -1.07 -10.53
C LEU A 382 -4.78 0.07 -9.53
N PHE A 383 -5.23 1.24 -9.98
CA PHE A 383 -5.49 2.40 -9.15
C PHE A 383 -6.51 2.12 -8.05
N LEU A 384 -7.66 1.55 -8.40
CA LEU A 384 -8.71 1.19 -7.44
C LEU A 384 -8.25 0.11 -6.45
N TYR A 385 -7.45 -0.86 -6.93
CA TYR A 385 -6.84 -1.84 -6.05
C TYR A 385 -5.94 -1.18 -5.00
N MET A 386 -5.02 -0.32 -5.42
CA MET A 386 -4.08 0.37 -4.52
C MET A 386 -4.79 1.32 -3.57
N LEU A 387 -5.85 1.97 -4.02
CA LEU A 387 -6.69 2.84 -3.21
C LEU A 387 -7.33 2.09 -2.03
N ASP A 388 -7.63 0.80 -2.20
CA ASP A 388 -8.19 -0.09 -1.19
C ASP A 388 -7.16 -0.85 -0.35
N SER A 389 -5.89 -0.89 -0.79
CA SER A 389 -4.84 -1.62 -0.10
C SER A 389 -4.36 -0.91 1.17
N GLY A 390 -4.60 0.39 1.32
CA GLY A 390 -3.84 1.20 2.26
C GLY A 390 -2.34 1.10 2.01
N THR A 391 -1.51 1.74 2.83
CA THR A 391 -0.08 1.88 2.54
C THR A 391 0.67 0.55 2.31
N TYR A 392 0.47 -0.44 3.19
CA TYR A 392 1.20 -1.73 3.19
C TYR A 392 0.28 -2.94 3.01
N GLY A 393 -0.92 -2.73 2.46
CA GLY A 393 -1.90 -3.80 2.29
C GLY A 393 -2.87 -3.95 3.46
N THR A 394 -3.93 -4.72 3.23
CA THR A 394 -4.99 -4.97 4.23
C THR A 394 -5.12 -6.46 4.54
N ALA A 395 -5.65 -6.78 5.73
CA ALA A 395 -5.95 -8.17 6.10
C ALA A 395 -6.97 -8.83 5.14
N GLU A 396 -7.88 -8.04 4.58
CA GLU A 396 -8.85 -8.50 3.57
C GLU A 396 -8.15 -8.91 2.27
N HIS A 397 -7.27 -8.05 1.75
CA HIS A 397 -6.48 -8.36 0.55
C HIS A 397 -5.57 -9.57 0.77
N GLN A 398 -4.95 -9.70 1.94
CA GLN A 398 -4.18 -10.90 2.29
C GLN A 398 -5.03 -12.18 2.24
N GLN A 399 -6.26 -12.15 2.75
CA GLN A 399 -7.17 -13.30 2.69
C GLN A 399 -7.57 -13.63 1.25
N GLN A 400 -7.87 -12.61 0.44
CA GLN A 400 -8.26 -12.80 -0.95
C GLN A 400 -7.10 -13.38 -1.78
N MET A 401 -5.89 -12.86 -1.62
CA MET A 401 -4.68 -13.38 -2.30
C MET A 401 -4.36 -14.82 -1.88
N ARG A 402 -4.52 -15.16 -0.60
CA ARG A 402 -4.38 -16.56 -0.12
C ARG A 402 -5.39 -17.49 -0.78
N MET A 403 -6.63 -17.04 -0.97
CA MET A 403 -7.68 -17.83 -1.62
C MET A 403 -7.39 -18.06 -3.10
N GLN A 404 -6.99 -17.02 -3.86
CA GLN A 404 -6.64 -17.16 -5.28
C GLN A 404 -5.45 -18.10 -5.52
N ARG A 405 -4.40 -17.99 -4.70
CA ARG A 405 -3.27 -18.93 -4.73
C ARG A 405 -3.70 -20.37 -4.44
N ALA A 406 -4.61 -20.57 -3.49
CA ALA A 406 -5.15 -21.89 -3.18
C ALA A 406 -6.02 -22.48 -4.32
N LEU A 407 -6.57 -21.62 -5.18
CA LEU A 407 -7.34 -22.02 -6.37
C LEU A 407 -6.47 -22.24 -7.61
N GLY A 408 -5.15 -22.04 -7.52
CA GLY A 408 -4.22 -22.21 -8.64
C GLY A 408 -4.25 -21.06 -9.65
N GLU A 409 -4.89 -19.94 -9.32
CA GLU A 409 -4.85 -18.72 -10.13
C GLU A 409 -3.54 -17.97 -9.86
N ASN A 410 -2.92 -17.44 -10.92
CA ASN A 410 -1.81 -16.50 -10.76
C ASN A 410 -2.33 -15.26 -10.02
N ALA A 411 -1.71 -14.95 -8.88
CA ALA A 411 -2.09 -13.86 -7.98
C ALA A 411 -1.63 -12.48 -8.53
N ASP A 412 -2.02 -12.16 -9.77
CA ASP A 412 -1.65 -10.91 -10.42
C ASP A 412 -2.57 -9.78 -9.93
N MET A 413 -3.90 -9.87 -10.08
CA MET A 413 -4.87 -8.90 -9.55
C MET A 413 -6.12 -9.60 -9.00
N PRO A 414 -6.76 -9.09 -7.93
CA PRO A 414 -8.04 -9.64 -7.50
C PRO A 414 -9.13 -9.42 -8.55
N GLU A 415 -9.92 -10.46 -8.83
CA GLU A 415 -10.91 -10.49 -9.91
C GLU A 415 -11.94 -9.33 -9.85
N ARG A 416 -12.22 -8.84 -8.63
CA ARG A 416 -13.13 -7.71 -8.42
C ARG A 416 -12.65 -6.43 -9.13
N TYR A 417 -11.35 -6.15 -9.12
CA TYR A 417 -10.79 -4.95 -9.75
C TYR A 417 -10.63 -5.14 -11.26
N ALA A 418 -10.27 -6.35 -11.70
CA ALA A 418 -10.18 -6.67 -13.12
C ALA A 418 -11.53 -6.51 -13.84
N ARG A 419 -12.65 -6.82 -13.15
CA ARG A 419 -13.99 -6.57 -13.69
C ARG A 419 -14.34 -5.08 -13.76
N ILE A 420 -13.94 -4.29 -12.76
CA ILE A 420 -14.21 -2.85 -12.73
C ILE A 420 -13.42 -2.14 -13.84
N GLY A 421 -12.11 -2.41 -13.98
CA GLY A 421 -11.30 -1.80 -15.05
C GLY A 421 -11.83 -2.09 -16.45
N ARG A 422 -12.39 -3.29 -16.69
CA ARG A 422 -13.04 -3.63 -17.97
C ARG A 422 -14.38 -2.92 -18.19
N ALA A 423 -15.10 -2.58 -17.12
CA ALA A 423 -16.44 -2.00 -17.19
C ALA A 423 -16.43 -0.46 -17.20
N GLU A 424 -15.37 0.18 -16.71
CA GLU A 424 -15.35 1.64 -16.48
C GLU A 424 -14.78 2.48 -17.64
N GLY A 425 -14.33 1.89 -18.75
CA GLY A 425 -14.03 2.64 -19.98
C GLY A 425 -13.18 3.90 -19.77
N GLY A 426 -12.05 3.80 -19.07
CA GLY A 426 -11.15 4.92 -18.76
C GLY A 426 -11.76 5.98 -17.82
N ILE A 427 -11.12 6.25 -16.69
CA ILE A 427 -11.62 7.26 -15.74
C ILE A 427 -11.38 8.65 -16.34
N ASP A 428 -12.44 9.31 -16.80
CA ASP A 428 -12.42 10.66 -17.34
C ASP A 428 -12.44 11.74 -16.24
N GLY A 429 -11.65 12.80 -16.45
CA GLY A 429 -11.60 13.99 -15.58
C GLY A 429 -12.65 15.04 -15.89
N SER A 430 -13.65 14.75 -16.73
CA SER A 430 -14.72 15.68 -17.09
C SER A 430 -15.86 14.88 -17.72
N GLY A 431 -17.04 14.93 -17.08
CA GLY A 431 -18.20 14.13 -17.47
C GLY A 431 -18.81 14.52 -18.80
N ASP A 432 -19.24 13.50 -19.54
CA ASP A 432 -20.61 13.27 -20.03
C ASP A 432 -20.51 12.24 -21.16
N GLY A 433 -21.24 11.12 -21.05
CA GLY A 433 -21.22 10.10 -22.10
C GLY A 433 -22.06 8.87 -21.79
N ASP A 434 -23.13 8.72 -22.54
CA ASP A 434 -24.22 7.76 -22.38
C ASP A 434 -23.82 6.28 -22.35
N ALA A 435 -24.67 5.52 -21.66
CA ALA A 435 -24.64 4.08 -21.55
C ALA A 435 -24.84 3.37 -22.90
N ALA A 436 -24.00 2.37 -23.17
CA ALA A 436 -24.35 1.26 -24.04
C ALA A 436 -24.10 -0.07 -23.31
N ALA A 437 -25.15 -0.87 -23.25
CA ALA A 437 -25.17 -2.21 -22.70
C ALA A 437 -24.38 -3.17 -23.59
N ASP A 438 -23.83 -4.23 -23.00
CA ASP A 438 -23.86 -5.53 -23.65
C ASP A 438 -23.73 -6.72 -22.69
N ASP A 439 -24.41 -7.77 -23.12
CA ASP A 439 -24.68 -9.07 -22.54
C ASP A 439 -23.44 -9.96 -22.41
N ALA A 440 -23.33 -10.67 -21.29
CA ALA A 440 -22.64 -11.96 -21.25
C ALA A 440 -23.11 -12.78 -20.04
N SER A 441 -24.21 -13.50 -20.25
CA SER A 441 -24.58 -14.67 -19.46
C SER A 441 -23.55 -15.82 -19.58
N THR A 442 -23.48 -16.60 -18.48
CA THR A 442 -23.03 -18.01 -18.34
C THR A 442 -21.76 -18.26 -17.50
N GLY A 443 -21.97 -18.89 -16.34
CA GLY A 443 -20.94 -19.41 -15.44
C GLY A 443 -21.57 -20.08 -14.22
N SER A 444 -21.99 -21.34 -14.35
CA SER A 444 -22.71 -22.11 -13.33
C SER A 444 -21.92 -22.28 -12.03
N GLY A 445 -22.49 -21.83 -10.91
CA GLY A 445 -21.94 -22.03 -9.57
C GLY A 445 -22.02 -23.49 -9.10
N ARG A 446 -20.90 -24.06 -8.68
CA ARG A 446 -20.85 -25.36 -7.98
C ARG A 446 -20.67 -25.13 -6.48
N ARG A 447 -21.68 -25.48 -5.67
CA ARG A 447 -21.64 -25.37 -4.20
C ARG A 447 -20.62 -26.35 -3.60
N MET A 448 -19.86 -25.88 -2.61
CA MET A 448 -18.84 -26.68 -1.92
C MET A 448 -19.41 -27.82 -1.06
N PRO A 449 -18.72 -28.98 -0.98
CA PRO A 449 -19.15 -30.12 -0.16
C PRO A 449 -19.22 -29.82 1.35
N ILE A 450 -20.18 -30.45 2.04
CA ILE A 450 -20.45 -30.27 3.48
C ILE A 450 -19.21 -30.55 4.36
N ALA A 451 -18.38 -31.52 3.99
CA ALA A 451 -17.13 -31.84 4.69
C ALA A 451 -16.07 -30.71 4.62
N ALA A 452 -16.11 -29.86 3.58
CA ALA A 452 -15.26 -28.68 3.49
C ALA A 452 -15.78 -27.55 4.39
N ARG A 453 -17.11 -27.38 4.51
CA ARG A 453 -17.74 -26.42 5.43
C ARG A 453 -17.48 -26.76 6.89
N LEU A 454 -17.57 -28.04 7.27
CA LEU A 454 -17.29 -28.48 8.64
C LEU A 454 -15.81 -28.32 9.02
N ARG A 455 -14.88 -28.64 8.10
CA ARG A 455 -13.43 -28.37 8.30
C ARG A 455 -13.13 -26.88 8.43
N TYR A 456 -13.79 -26.06 7.62
CA TYR A 456 -13.66 -24.60 7.68
C TYR A 456 -14.10 -24.04 9.03
N ILE A 457 -15.27 -24.46 9.53
CA ILE A 457 -15.78 -24.05 10.85
C ILE A 457 -14.85 -24.56 11.98
N TRP A 458 -14.35 -25.79 11.87
CA TRP A 458 -13.46 -26.38 12.89
C TRP A 458 -12.12 -25.64 12.99
N ARG A 459 -11.49 -25.30 11.84
CA ARG A 459 -10.27 -24.47 11.81
C ARG A 459 -10.48 -23.04 12.30
N ARG A 460 -11.69 -22.49 12.15
CA ARG A 460 -12.04 -21.14 12.63
C ARG A 460 -12.16 -21.08 14.16
N LEU A 461 -12.73 -22.14 14.76
CA LEU A 461 -12.95 -22.25 16.20
C LEU A 461 -11.70 -22.72 16.97
N TYR A 462 -10.85 -23.53 16.34
CA TYR A 462 -9.59 -24.01 16.89
C TYR A 462 -8.42 -23.73 15.94
N PRO A 463 -7.90 -22.49 15.91
CA PRO A 463 -6.68 -22.15 15.18
C PRO A 463 -5.48 -22.91 15.73
N GLU A 464 -4.44 -23.10 14.92
CA GLU A 464 -3.21 -23.75 15.37
C GLU A 464 -2.52 -22.92 16.47
N ARG A 465 -1.83 -23.61 17.39
CA ARG A 465 -1.24 -23.05 18.62
C ARG A 465 -0.27 -21.89 18.34
N SER A 466 0.41 -21.90 17.19
CA SER A 466 1.31 -20.84 16.73
C SER A 466 0.58 -19.54 16.42
N GLU A 467 -0.61 -19.61 15.83
CA GLU A 467 -1.42 -18.43 15.48
C GLU A 467 -2.07 -17.79 16.72
N LEU A 468 -2.54 -18.60 17.69
CA LEU A 468 -3.19 -18.11 18.91
C LEU A 468 -2.27 -17.28 19.82
N VAL A 469 -0.98 -17.64 19.87
CA VAL A 469 0.03 -16.98 20.70
C VAL A 469 0.41 -15.60 20.16
N GLY A 470 0.34 -15.40 18.84
CA GLY A 470 0.67 -14.11 18.19
C GLY A 470 -0.38 -13.01 18.40
N PHE A 471 -1.67 -13.35 18.46
CA PHE A 471 -2.75 -12.36 18.56
C PHE A 471 -3.22 -12.08 19.99
N TYR A 472 -2.94 -12.99 20.95
CA TYR A 472 -3.45 -12.89 22.32
C TYR A 472 -2.37 -13.27 23.35
N PRO A 473 -1.61 -12.29 23.87
CA PRO A 473 -0.47 -12.52 24.77
C PRO A 473 -0.84 -13.28 26.07
N LEU A 474 -2.12 -13.28 26.45
CA LEU A 474 -2.63 -13.96 27.64
C LEU A 474 -2.49 -15.49 27.55
N PHE A 475 -2.71 -16.08 26.36
CA PHE A 475 -2.61 -17.54 26.16
C PHE A 475 -1.17 -18.02 26.03
N ALA A 476 -0.24 -17.12 25.68
CA ALA A 476 1.20 -17.38 25.72
C ALA A 476 1.69 -17.60 27.16
N ARG A 477 1.16 -16.84 28.13
CA ARG A 477 1.55 -16.92 29.55
C ARG A 477 0.86 -18.03 30.34
N HIS A 478 -0.33 -18.45 29.94
CA HIS A 478 -1.09 -19.50 30.63
C HIS A 478 -1.67 -20.53 29.64
N PRO A 479 -0.86 -21.53 29.20
CA PRO A 479 -1.27 -22.50 28.18
C PRO A 479 -2.47 -23.38 28.59
N TRP A 480 -2.74 -23.52 29.88
CA TRP A 480 -3.89 -24.25 30.40
C TRP A 480 -5.24 -23.54 30.16
N LEU A 481 -5.22 -22.25 29.75
CA LEU A 481 -6.42 -21.50 29.36
C LEU A 481 -6.79 -21.67 27.87
N ILE A 482 -5.95 -22.34 27.07
CA ILE A 482 -6.19 -22.59 25.63
C ILE A 482 -7.53 -23.30 25.35
N PRO A 483 -7.96 -24.30 26.14
CA PRO A 483 -9.27 -24.94 25.96
C PRO A 483 -10.45 -23.97 26.13
N ILE A 484 -10.26 -22.87 26.86
CA ILE A 484 -11.26 -21.83 27.16
C ILE A 484 -11.17 -20.67 26.15
N SER A 485 -10.16 -20.66 25.27
CA SER A 485 -9.94 -19.60 24.28
C SER A 485 -11.13 -19.30 23.35
N PRO A 486 -12.01 -20.26 22.97
CA PRO A 486 -13.20 -19.94 22.19
C PRO A 486 -14.20 -19.09 22.98
N LEU A 487 -14.39 -19.38 24.27
CA LEU A 487 -15.26 -18.61 25.17
C LEU A 487 -14.70 -17.20 25.42
N TYR A 488 -13.39 -17.10 25.59
CA TYR A 488 -12.71 -15.81 25.73
C TYR A 488 -12.78 -14.98 24.44
N ARG A 489 -12.61 -15.57 23.26
CA ARG A 489 -12.75 -14.87 21.96
C ARG A 489 -14.18 -14.41 21.71
N VAL A 490 -15.17 -15.23 22.05
CA VAL A 490 -16.59 -14.85 22.01
C VAL A 490 -16.87 -13.71 22.99
N PHE A 491 -16.35 -13.77 24.22
CA PHE A 491 -16.51 -12.73 25.24
C PHE A 491 -15.84 -11.40 24.86
N VAL A 492 -14.62 -11.42 24.33
CA VAL A 492 -13.92 -10.21 23.85
C VAL A 492 -14.59 -9.63 22.61
N SER A 493 -15.06 -10.48 21.70
CA SER A 493 -15.77 -10.05 20.49
C SER A 493 -17.17 -9.50 20.82
N LEU A 494 -17.88 -10.05 21.82
CA LEU A 494 -19.11 -9.48 22.38
C LEU A 494 -18.90 -8.09 23.02
N ARG A 495 -17.70 -7.82 23.56
CA ARG A 495 -17.39 -6.54 24.20
C ARG A 495 -16.90 -5.47 23.22
N ARG A 496 -16.33 -5.87 22.07
CA ARG A 496 -15.82 -4.95 21.02
C ARG A 496 -16.80 -4.72 19.87
N ARG A 497 -17.62 -5.72 19.52
CA ARG A 497 -18.59 -5.69 18.42
C ARG A 497 -19.78 -6.63 18.70
N PRO A 498 -20.68 -6.27 19.63
CA PRO A 498 -21.77 -7.15 20.08
C PRO A 498 -22.76 -7.55 18.97
N ASP A 499 -23.00 -6.67 18.01
CA ASP A 499 -24.04 -6.87 16.98
C ASP A 499 -23.61 -7.88 15.91
N GLN A 500 -22.33 -7.87 15.51
CA GLN A 500 -21.78 -8.81 14.53
C GLN A 500 -21.80 -10.26 15.02
N LEU A 501 -21.67 -10.49 16.33
CA LEU A 501 -21.61 -11.83 16.91
C LEU A 501 -23.00 -12.43 17.16
N ARG A 502 -24.03 -11.58 17.38
CA ARG A 502 -25.44 -12.00 17.44
C ARG A 502 -25.91 -12.50 16.08
N ASP A 503 -25.55 -11.80 15.01
CA ASP A 503 -25.88 -12.20 13.63
C ASP A 503 -25.15 -13.50 13.25
N GLU A 504 -23.88 -13.65 13.63
CA GLU A 504 -23.11 -14.88 13.39
C GLU A 504 -23.67 -16.09 14.18
N LEU A 505 -24.10 -15.89 15.44
CA LEU A 505 -24.67 -16.96 16.27
C LEU A 505 -26.09 -17.36 15.82
N GLN A 506 -26.91 -16.42 15.36
CA GLN A 506 -28.20 -16.73 14.74
C GLN A 506 -28.04 -17.50 13.43
N ARG A 507 -26.98 -17.21 12.66
CA ARG A 507 -26.63 -17.94 11.42
C ARG A 507 -26.07 -19.34 11.67
N LEU A 508 -25.50 -19.62 12.84
CA LEU A 508 -24.94 -20.93 13.22
C LEU A 508 -25.90 -21.80 14.05
N GLY A 509 -26.81 -21.19 14.79
CA GLY A 509 -27.85 -21.86 15.58
C GLY A 509 -29.00 -22.34 14.72
N GLY A 510 -28.76 -23.36 13.88
CA GLY A 510 -29.82 -24.06 13.18
C GLY A 510 -30.88 -24.56 14.18
N ARG A 511 -32.06 -23.95 14.17
CA ARG A 511 -33.19 -24.38 14.98
C ARG A 511 -33.58 -25.78 14.50
N LYS A 512 -33.46 -26.79 15.38
CA LYS A 512 -34.05 -28.11 15.16
C LYS A 512 -35.54 -27.93 14.87
N SER A 513 -35.99 -28.42 13.73
CA SER A 513 -37.39 -28.67 13.47
C SER A 513 -37.86 -29.83 14.37
N SER A 514 -38.52 -29.52 15.47
CA SER A 514 -39.49 -30.44 16.06
C SER A 514 -40.86 -29.94 15.61
N GLY A 515 -41.43 -30.65 14.64
CA GLY A 515 -42.79 -30.43 14.21
C GLY A 515 -43.75 -30.88 15.30
N GLN A 516 -44.75 -30.04 15.57
CA GLN A 516 -46.17 -30.37 15.54
C GLN A 516 -46.96 -29.06 15.53
#